data_AF-A0A815IBQ6-F1
#
_entry.id   AF-A0A815IBQ6-F1
#
_cell.length_a   1.000
_cell.length_b   1.000
_cell.length_c   1.000
_cell.angle_alpha   90.00
_cell.angle_beta   90.00
_cell.angle_gamma   90.00
#
_symmetry.space_group_name_H-M   'P 1'
#
loop_
_entity.id
_entity.type
_entity.pdbx_description
1 polymer ?
#
loop_
_entity_poly.entity_id
_entity_poly.type
_entity_poly.pdbx_seq_one_letter_code
_entity_poly.pdbx_strand_id
1 'polypeptide(L)'
;MATTSYQKVQIRHCTILQAAQSLAAEMAEDRVGILNFASAKNPGGGFLRGAKVKEESLARSSSLYLALTQPRIFAEYYDHNRCGKRGIYSHRIIYSPRITIFKDDNGELFSSPYHVGIVTVPAPNAGVVNQPALVKSTMMERISRLLYVFEANKHDCLVL
;
A
#
# COMPACT_ATOMS: atom_id res chain seq x y z
N MET A 1 -27.45 -2.88 24.44
CA MET A 1 -26.96 -1.50 24.22
C MET A 1 -25.97 -1.55 23.06
N ALA A 2 -26.27 -0.90 21.94
CA ALA A 2 -25.34 -0.83 20.81
C ALA A 2 -24.31 0.26 21.12
N THR A 3 -23.05 -0.11 21.29
CA THR A 3 -21.94 0.84 21.37
C THR A 3 -21.72 1.43 19.99
N THR A 4 -22.04 2.71 19.82
CA THR A 4 -21.65 3.47 18.63
C THR A 4 -20.11 3.55 18.61
N SER A 5 -19.48 2.74 17.75
CA SER A 5 -18.04 2.80 17.53
C SER A 5 -17.74 3.95 16.58
N TYR A 6 -17.09 5.00 17.08
CA TYR A 6 -16.63 6.11 16.25
C TYR A 6 -15.29 5.75 15.60
N GLN A 7 -15.13 6.04 14.32
CA GLN A 7 -13.83 5.92 13.65
C GLN A 7 -12.83 6.93 14.25
N LYS A 8 -11.71 6.42 14.75
CA LYS A 8 -10.60 7.23 15.24
C LYS A 8 -9.68 7.60 14.07
N VAL A 9 -9.54 8.89 13.77
CA VAL A 9 -8.61 9.40 12.75
C VAL A 9 -7.47 10.13 13.45
N GLN A 10 -6.22 9.81 13.09
CA GLN A 10 -5.03 10.44 13.64
C GLN A 10 -4.07 10.83 12.53
N ILE A 11 -3.40 11.98 12.70
CA ILE A 11 -2.30 12.42 11.85
C ILE A 11 -1.03 12.32 12.69
N ARG A 12 -0.07 11.51 12.24
CA ARG A 12 1.21 11.27 12.94
C ARG A 12 2.37 11.67 12.02
N HIS A 13 3.37 12.33 12.57
CA HIS A 13 4.64 12.58 11.87
C HIS A 13 5.58 11.39 12.07
N CYS A 14 5.34 10.31 11.33
CA CYS A 14 6.13 9.08 11.39
C CYS A 14 6.14 8.37 10.02
N THR A 15 7.00 7.37 9.87
CA THR A 15 7.00 6.51 8.67
C THR A 15 5.83 5.53 8.70
N ILE A 16 5.57 4.91 7.55
CA ILE A 16 4.58 3.82 7.45
C ILE A 16 4.97 2.64 8.34
N LEU A 17 6.27 2.29 8.39
CA LEU A 17 6.77 1.18 9.21
C LEU A 17 6.63 1.47 10.71
N GLN A 18 6.93 2.69 11.15
CA GLN A 18 6.75 3.11 12.54
C GLN A 18 5.27 3.09 12.96
N ALA A 19 4.38 3.60 12.09
CA ALA A 19 2.94 3.55 12.35
C ALA A 19 2.44 2.09 12.42
N ALA A 20 2.82 1.27 11.44
CA ALA A 20 2.40 -0.13 11.37
C ALA A 20 2.91 -0.95 12.56
N GLN A 21 4.18 -0.77 12.96
CA GLN A 21 4.74 -1.44 14.13
C GLN A 21 3.98 -1.09 15.42
N SER A 22 3.75 0.21 15.64
CA SER A 22 3.01 0.71 16.81
C SER A 22 1.60 0.13 16.87
N LEU A 23 0.90 0.06 15.74
CA LEU A 23 -0.45 -0.48 15.67
C LEU A 23 -0.48 -2.00 15.79
N ALA A 24 0.47 -2.71 15.15
CA ALA A 24 0.56 -4.17 15.24
C ALA A 24 0.86 -4.67 16.66
N ALA A 25 1.48 -3.85 17.50
CA ALA A 25 1.70 -4.15 18.92
C ALA A 25 0.43 -4.03 19.78
N GLU A 26 -0.56 -3.25 19.34
CA GLU A 26 -1.82 -2.99 20.07
C GLU A 26 -3.00 -3.81 19.54
N MET A 27 -2.91 -4.28 18.30
CA MET A 27 -4.00 -4.92 17.56
C MET A 27 -3.82 -6.44 17.50
N ALA A 28 -4.92 -7.16 17.25
CA ALA A 28 -4.83 -8.57 16.89
C ALA A 28 -4.08 -8.76 15.55
N GLU A 29 -3.50 -9.94 15.35
CA GLU A 29 -2.78 -10.28 14.13
C GLU A 29 -3.67 -10.09 12.88
N ASP A 30 -3.05 -9.65 11.77
CA ASP A 30 -3.70 -9.46 10.47
C ASP A 30 -4.80 -8.37 10.41
N ARG A 31 -4.93 -7.53 11.44
CA ARG A 31 -5.90 -6.42 11.50
C ARG A 31 -5.41 -5.10 10.90
N VAL A 32 -4.10 -4.93 10.81
CA VAL A 32 -3.46 -3.72 10.28
C VAL A 32 -3.38 -3.79 8.76
N GLY A 33 -4.02 -2.84 8.09
CA GLY A 33 -3.96 -2.63 6.65
C GLY A 33 -3.04 -1.46 6.28
N ILE A 34 -2.17 -1.63 5.29
CA ILE A 34 -1.26 -0.57 4.80
C ILE A 34 -1.57 -0.25 3.34
N LEU A 35 -1.70 1.03 3.02
CA LEU A 35 -1.70 1.50 1.63
C LEU A 35 -0.25 1.60 1.12
N ASN A 36 0.06 0.84 0.07
CA ASN A 36 1.29 1.01 -0.70
C ASN A 36 1.06 2.00 -1.85
N PHE A 37 1.71 3.17 -1.77
CA PHE A 37 1.76 4.17 -2.83
C PHE A 37 2.64 3.73 -3.99
N ALA A 38 2.06 2.89 -4.85
CA ALA A 38 2.85 2.10 -5.76
C ALA A 38 3.17 2.81 -7.07
N SER A 39 4.31 2.45 -7.62
CA SER A 39 4.59 2.56 -9.04
C SER A 39 3.59 1.72 -9.83
N ALA A 40 3.02 2.34 -10.87
CA ALA A 40 2.14 1.63 -11.79
C ALA A 40 2.90 0.61 -12.66
N LYS A 41 4.23 0.71 -12.76
CA LYS A 41 5.02 0.03 -13.81
C LYS A 41 6.16 -0.85 -13.29
N ASN A 42 6.60 -0.64 -12.05
CA ASN A 42 7.77 -1.31 -11.50
C ASN A 42 7.43 -1.82 -10.09
N PRO A 43 7.43 -3.14 -9.85
CA PRO A 43 7.17 -3.67 -8.51
C PRO A 43 8.24 -3.21 -7.51
N GLY A 44 7.81 -2.65 -6.38
CA GLY A 44 8.74 -2.11 -5.38
C GLY A 44 9.42 -0.81 -5.80
N GLY A 45 8.91 -0.14 -6.84
CA GLY A 45 9.45 1.14 -7.30
C GLY A 45 10.91 1.04 -7.76
N GLY A 46 11.75 1.93 -7.23
CA GLY A 46 13.18 1.99 -7.52
C GLY A 46 14.08 1.34 -6.47
N PHE A 47 13.57 0.48 -5.58
CA PHE A 47 14.33 0.09 -4.38
C PHE A 47 15.66 -0.62 -4.68
N LEU A 48 15.71 -1.44 -5.73
CA LEU A 48 16.94 -2.11 -6.20
C LEU A 48 18.00 -1.12 -6.70
N ARG A 49 17.60 0.12 -7.03
CA ARG A 49 18.47 1.21 -7.46
C ARG A 49 18.80 2.19 -6.32
N GLY A 50 18.46 1.85 -5.08
CA GLY A 50 18.76 2.65 -3.90
C GLY A 50 17.78 3.78 -3.60
N ALA A 51 16.63 3.86 -4.29
CA ALA A 51 15.61 4.85 -3.97
C ALA A 51 15.02 4.61 -2.56
N LYS A 52 14.89 5.68 -1.75
CA LYS A 52 14.41 5.61 -0.35
C LYS A 52 13.01 6.19 -0.16
N VAL A 53 12.15 6.04 -1.16
CA VAL A 53 10.77 6.56 -1.14
C VAL A 53 9.83 5.55 -0.45
N LYS A 54 8.53 5.87 -0.40
CA LYS A 54 7.52 5.15 0.41
C LYS A 54 7.38 3.66 0.01
N GLU A 55 7.19 3.36 -1.28
CA GLU A 55 7.06 1.98 -1.77
C GLU A 55 8.34 1.18 -1.53
N GLU A 56 9.49 1.82 -1.71
CA GLU A 56 10.79 1.20 -1.57
C GLU A 56 11.11 0.80 -0.13
N SER A 57 10.63 1.56 0.86
CA SER A 57 10.76 1.17 2.27
C SER A 57 10.01 -0.13 2.55
N LEU A 58 8.75 -0.22 2.11
CA LEU A 58 7.95 -1.44 2.24
C LEU A 58 8.60 -2.62 1.50
N ALA A 59 9.10 -2.41 0.28
CA ALA A 59 9.74 -3.46 -0.51
C ALA A 59 11.01 -4.01 0.14
N ARG A 60 11.81 -3.17 0.80
CA ARG A 60 13.05 -3.60 1.49
C ARG A 60 12.81 -4.27 2.82
N SER A 61 11.79 -3.84 3.54
CA SER A 61 11.56 -4.22 4.93
C SER A 61 10.52 -5.34 5.10
N SER A 62 9.99 -5.86 4.00
CA SER A 62 8.92 -6.86 4.03
C SER A 62 8.95 -7.89 2.90
N SER A 63 8.07 -8.88 2.98
CA SER A 63 7.86 -9.85 1.91
C SER A 63 7.07 -9.30 0.72
N LEU A 64 6.69 -8.01 0.71
CA LEU A 64 5.87 -7.39 -0.33
C LEU A 64 6.47 -7.54 -1.72
N TYR A 65 7.79 -7.37 -1.88
CA TYR A 65 8.42 -7.46 -3.19
C TYR A 65 8.23 -8.85 -3.82
N LEU A 66 8.29 -9.91 -3.02
CA LEU A 66 8.02 -11.29 -3.48
C LEU A 66 6.57 -11.45 -3.93
N ALA A 67 5.62 -10.84 -3.23
CA ALA A 67 4.21 -10.85 -3.62
C ALA A 67 3.97 -10.10 -4.95
N LEU A 68 4.61 -8.93 -5.12
CA LEU A 68 4.44 -8.09 -6.32
C LEU A 68 5.10 -8.66 -7.59
N THR A 69 6.10 -9.53 -7.42
CA THR A 69 6.89 -10.10 -8.52
C THR A 69 6.39 -11.46 -9.02
N GLN A 70 5.29 -11.96 -8.46
CA GLN A 70 4.66 -13.18 -8.96
C GLN A 70 4.29 -13.03 -10.45
N PRO A 71 4.55 -14.03 -11.31
CA PRO A 71 4.32 -13.92 -12.76
C PRO A 71 2.91 -13.45 -13.14
N ARG A 72 1.89 -13.95 -12.43
CA ARG A 72 0.49 -13.57 -12.62
C ARG A 72 0.26 -12.08 -12.32
N ILE A 73 0.77 -11.61 -11.18
CA ILE A 73 0.67 -10.20 -10.79
C ILE A 73 1.40 -9.31 -11.79
N PHE A 74 2.57 -9.77 -12.26
CA PHE A 74 3.35 -9.05 -13.25
C PHE A 74 2.58 -8.81 -14.56
N ALA A 75 2.05 -9.89 -15.14
CA ALA A 75 1.28 -9.84 -16.37
C ALA A 75 -0.03 -9.04 -16.21
N GLU A 76 -0.76 -9.26 -15.11
CA GLU A 76 -2.09 -8.67 -14.95
C GLU A 76 -2.05 -7.22 -14.47
N TYR A 77 -1.06 -6.80 -13.69
CA TYR A 77 -1.02 -5.43 -13.17
C TYR A 77 -0.01 -4.56 -13.91
N TYR A 78 1.26 -4.96 -13.93
CA TYR A 78 2.33 -4.10 -14.41
C TYR A 78 2.33 -3.98 -15.93
N ASP A 79 2.20 -5.09 -16.66
CA ASP A 79 2.17 -5.05 -18.13
C ASP A 79 0.94 -4.31 -18.65
N HIS A 80 -0.21 -4.48 -18.01
CA HIS A 80 -1.40 -3.72 -18.35
C HIS A 80 -1.22 -2.21 -18.17
N ASN A 81 -0.63 -1.78 -17.05
CA ASN A 81 -0.38 -0.35 -16.81
C ASN A 81 0.73 0.22 -17.71
N ARG A 82 1.64 -0.62 -18.22
CA ARG A 82 2.65 -0.22 -19.23
C ARG A 82 2.03 0.01 -20.60
N CYS A 83 1.06 -0.81 -20.99
CA CYS A 83 0.34 -0.68 -22.26
C CYS A 83 -0.81 0.35 -22.23
N GLY A 84 -1.26 0.75 -21.04
CA GLY A 84 -2.43 1.62 -20.85
C GLY A 84 -2.22 3.13 -21.04
N LYS A 85 -3.27 3.89 -20.71
CA LYS A 85 -3.28 5.36 -20.78
C LYS A 85 -2.17 5.97 -19.91
N ARG A 86 -1.31 6.80 -20.52
CA ARG A 86 -0.18 7.45 -19.85
C ARG A 86 -0.66 8.30 -18.67
N GLY A 87 -0.03 8.11 -17.52
CA GLY A 87 -0.22 8.92 -16.32
C GLY A 87 -1.49 8.63 -15.52
N ILE A 88 -2.62 8.32 -16.16
CA ILE A 88 -3.84 8.00 -15.41
C ILE A 88 -3.77 6.60 -14.80
N TYR A 89 -3.22 5.61 -15.52
CA TYR A 89 -3.19 4.18 -15.13
C TYR A 89 -4.57 3.55 -14.95
N SER A 90 -4.63 2.24 -14.70
CA SER A 90 -5.87 1.48 -14.49
C SER A 90 -6.40 1.58 -13.05
N HIS A 91 -7.60 1.04 -12.82
CA HIS A 91 -8.18 0.85 -11.47
C HIS A 91 -7.83 -0.52 -10.87
N ARG A 92 -6.84 -1.23 -11.42
CA ARG A 92 -6.40 -2.52 -10.86
C ARG A 92 -5.76 -2.28 -9.49
N ILE A 93 -6.06 -3.17 -8.55
CA ILE A 93 -5.57 -3.15 -7.18
C ILE A 93 -4.92 -4.51 -6.92
N ILE A 94 -3.75 -4.52 -6.30
CA ILE A 94 -3.16 -5.76 -5.77
C ILE A 94 -3.43 -5.77 -4.27
N TYR A 95 -4.11 -6.80 -3.78
CA TYR A 95 -4.21 -7.08 -2.36
C TYR A 95 -3.23 -8.19 -2.00
N SER A 96 -2.36 -7.93 -1.02
CA SER A 96 -1.39 -8.89 -0.50
C SER A 96 -1.70 -9.17 0.98
N PRO A 97 -2.28 -10.33 1.32
CA PRO A 97 -2.56 -10.70 2.70
C PRO A 97 -1.27 -11.13 3.43
N ARG A 98 -1.24 -11.01 4.76
CA ARG A 98 -0.19 -11.56 5.64
C ARG A 98 1.25 -11.23 5.19
N ILE A 99 1.49 -10.01 4.73
CA ILE A 99 2.86 -9.56 4.43
C ILE A 99 3.64 -9.47 5.74
N THR A 100 4.79 -10.13 5.79
CA THR A 100 5.70 -10.10 6.93
C THR A 100 6.57 -8.86 6.86
N ILE A 101 6.48 -7.98 7.86
CA ILE A 101 7.45 -6.91 8.09
C ILE A 101 8.55 -7.45 9.00
N PHE A 102 9.79 -7.44 8.51
CA PHE A 102 10.93 -8.02 9.21
C PHE A 102 12.08 -7.03 9.46
N LYS A 103 12.03 -5.80 8.92
CA LYS A 103 12.99 -4.73 9.23
C LYS A 103 12.33 -3.42 9.60
N ASP A 104 13.03 -2.60 10.38
CA ASP A 104 12.69 -1.20 10.62
C ASP A 104 13.19 -0.27 9.49
N ASP A 105 13.05 1.05 9.69
CA ASP A 105 13.54 2.06 8.74
C ASP A 105 15.08 2.18 8.69
N ASN A 106 15.78 1.75 9.75
CA ASN A 106 17.25 1.70 9.81
C ASN A 106 17.80 0.44 9.10
N GLY A 107 16.93 -0.52 8.79
CA GLY A 107 17.28 -1.80 8.19
C GLY A 107 17.63 -2.87 9.21
N GLU A 108 17.41 -2.61 10.50
CA GLU A 108 17.60 -3.57 11.59
C GLU A 108 16.48 -4.61 11.58
N LEU A 109 16.83 -5.87 11.83
CA LEU A 109 15.85 -6.95 11.89
C LEU A 109 15.04 -6.87 13.18
N PHE A 110 13.72 -7.03 13.08
CA PHE A 110 12.89 -7.22 14.27
C PHE A 110 13.13 -8.60 14.88
N SER A 111 13.25 -8.67 16.20
CA SER A 111 13.26 -9.94 16.95
C SER A 111 11.95 -10.72 16.82
N SER A 112 10.84 -10.00 16.64
CA SER A 112 9.52 -10.54 16.34
C SER A 112 8.95 -9.83 15.12
N PRO A 113 9.09 -10.40 13.91
CA PRO A 113 8.41 -9.92 12.72
C PRO A 113 6.90 -9.95 12.90
N TYR A 114 6.18 -9.02 12.27
CA TYR A 114 4.73 -8.90 12.37
C TYR A 114 4.07 -8.94 10.99
N HIS A 115 2.77 -9.23 10.96
CA HIS A 115 2.00 -9.39 9.73
C HIS A 115 1.02 -8.24 9.52
N VAL A 116 0.89 -7.83 8.25
CA VAL A 116 -0.03 -6.78 7.80
C VAL A 116 -0.69 -7.16 6.48
N GLY A 117 -1.88 -6.65 6.21
CA GLY A 117 -2.43 -6.64 4.85
C GLY A 117 -1.93 -5.42 4.09
N ILE A 118 -1.59 -5.58 2.81
CA ILE A 118 -1.15 -4.45 1.97
C ILE A 118 -2.05 -4.33 0.75
N VAL A 119 -2.58 -3.12 0.54
CA VAL A 119 -3.30 -2.73 -0.68
C VAL A 119 -2.39 -1.86 -1.53
N THR A 120 -2.04 -2.34 -2.72
CA THR A 120 -1.12 -1.70 -3.67
C THR A 120 -1.91 -1.07 -4.81
N VAL A 121 -1.83 0.26 -4.90
CA VAL A 121 -2.59 1.08 -5.87
C VAL A 121 -1.71 2.20 -6.40
N PRO A 122 -1.72 2.50 -7.72
CA PRO A 122 -0.95 3.61 -8.25
C PRO A 122 -1.78 4.90 -8.19
N ALA A 123 -1.18 5.97 -7.69
CA ALA A 123 -1.77 7.30 -7.83
C ALA A 123 -1.72 7.76 -9.30
N PRO A 124 -2.70 8.55 -9.78
CA PRO A 124 -2.57 9.22 -11.06
C PRO A 124 -1.35 10.14 -11.07
N ASN A 125 -0.56 10.11 -12.13
CA ASN A 125 0.54 11.06 -12.33
C ASN A 125 -0.01 12.38 -12.85
N ALA A 126 -0.30 13.30 -11.93
CA ALA A 126 -0.85 14.62 -12.24
C ALA A 126 0.02 15.44 -13.20
N GLY A 127 1.35 15.31 -13.10
CA GLY A 127 2.29 16.02 -13.98
C GLY A 127 2.25 15.55 -15.43
N VAL A 128 1.87 14.29 -15.67
CA VAL A 128 1.69 13.74 -17.03
C VAL A 128 0.28 14.01 -17.58
N VAL A 129 -0.75 13.92 -16.73
CA VAL A 129 -2.16 14.02 -17.17
C VAL A 129 -2.57 15.47 -17.44
N ASN A 130 -2.06 16.44 -16.67
CA ASN A 130 -2.37 17.87 -16.77
C ASN A 130 -3.87 18.21 -16.88
N GLN A 131 -4.73 17.41 -16.23
CA GLN A 131 -6.18 17.61 -16.16
C GLN A 131 -6.64 17.41 -14.71
N PRO A 132 -6.66 18.48 -13.89
CA PRO A 132 -6.92 18.36 -12.45
C PRO A 132 -8.25 17.68 -12.10
N ALA A 133 -9.32 17.94 -12.86
CA ALA A 133 -10.62 17.31 -12.64
C ALA A 133 -10.60 15.80 -12.89
N LEU A 134 -9.90 15.35 -13.92
CA LEU A 134 -9.74 13.92 -14.23
C LEU A 134 -8.87 13.22 -13.17
N VAL A 135 -7.80 13.86 -12.72
CA VAL A 135 -6.96 13.36 -11.63
C VAL A 135 -7.78 13.20 -10.34
N LYS A 136 -8.53 14.24 -9.96
CA LYS A 136 -9.36 14.24 -8.75
C LYS A 136 -10.43 13.15 -8.79
N SER A 137 -11.21 13.07 -9.86
CA SER A 137 -12.26 12.05 -10.01
C SER A 137 -11.70 10.63 -9.99
N THR A 138 -10.58 10.39 -10.68
CA THR A 138 -9.90 9.08 -10.67
C THR A 138 -9.36 8.73 -9.28
N MET A 139 -8.81 9.69 -8.56
CA MET A 139 -8.29 9.48 -7.21
C MET A 139 -9.42 9.14 -6.24
N MET A 140 -10.54 9.87 -6.28
CA MET A 140 -11.72 9.58 -5.45
C MET A 140 -12.25 8.16 -5.69
N GLU A 141 -12.40 7.76 -6.95
CA GLU A 141 -12.82 6.41 -7.32
C GLU A 141 -11.86 5.33 -6.78
N ARG A 142 -10.54 5.57 -6.85
CA ARG A 142 -9.54 4.64 -6.30
C ARG A 142 -9.57 4.57 -4.78
N ILE A 143 -9.76 5.70 -4.11
CA ILE A 143 -9.91 5.75 -2.65
C ILE A 143 -11.12 4.91 -2.22
N SER A 144 -12.27 5.05 -2.88
CA SER A 144 -13.44 4.22 -2.58
C SER A 144 -13.15 2.73 -2.76
N ARG A 145 -12.49 2.34 -3.85
CA ARG A 145 -12.15 0.93 -4.12
C ARG A 145 -11.13 0.36 -3.13
N LEU A 146 -10.08 1.11 -2.77
CA LEU A 146 -9.06 0.60 -1.85
C LEU A 146 -9.61 0.47 -0.43
N LEU A 147 -10.48 1.39 0.01
CA LEU A 147 -11.15 1.28 1.31
C LEU A 147 -12.09 0.07 1.34
N TYR A 148 -12.82 -0.19 0.26
CA TYR A 148 -13.64 -1.40 0.11
C TYR A 148 -12.79 -2.68 0.21
N VAL A 149 -11.60 -2.71 -0.42
CA VAL A 149 -10.70 -3.87 -0.31
C VAL A 149 -10.24 -4.09 1.12
N PHE A 150 -9.91 -3.05 1.88
CA PHE A 150 -9.56 -3.19 3.29
C PHE A 150 -10.72 -3.75 4.12
N GLU A 151 -11.92 -3.18 3.96
CA GLU A 151 -13.12 -3.62 4.66
C GLU A 151 -13.46 -5.08 4.35
N ALA A 152 -13.48 -5.45 3.06
CA ALA A 152 -13.77 -6.81 2.60
C ALA A 152 -12.79 -7.86 3.16
N ASN A 153 -11.57 -7.43 3.48
CA ASN A 153 -10.53 -8.27 4.08
C ASN A 153 -10.39 -8.09 5.59
N LYS A 154 -11.37 -7.43 6.24
CA LYS A 154 -11.49 -7.28 7.70
C LYS A 154 -10.31 -6.52 8.34
N HIS A 155 -9.74 -5.56 7.63
CA HIS A 155 -8.82 -4.60 8.24
C HIS A 155 -9.63 -3.50 8.95
N ASP A 156 -9.43 -3.31 10.25
CA ASP A 156 -10.11 -2.30 11.06
C ASP A 156 -9.17 -1.17 11.53
N CYS A 157 -7.87 -1.28 11.24
CA CYS A 157 -6.91 -0.21 11.45
C CYS A 157 -6.05 -0.01 10.20
N LEU A 158 -6.05 1.21 9.64
CA LEU A 158 -5.42 1.53 8.36
C LEU A 158 -4.29 2.54 8.53
N VAL A 159 -3.15 2.25 7.88
CA VAL A 159 -2.05 3.19 7.65
C VAL A 159 -2.11 3.66 6.20
N LEU A 160 -2.50 4.92 6.01
CA LEU A 160 -2.74 5.54 4.71
C LEU A 160 -1.68 6.59 4.36
#